data_AF-A0A382E1E0-F1
#
_entry.id   AF-A0A382E1E0-F1
#
_cell.length_a   1.000
_cell.length_b   1.000
_cell.length_c   1.000
_cell.angle_alpha   90.00
_cell.angle_beta   90.00
_cell.angle_gamma   90.00
#
_symmetry.space_group_name_H-M   'P 1'
#
loop_
_entity.id
_entity.type
_entity.pdbx_description
1 polymer ?
#
loop_
_entity_poly.entity_id
_entity_poly.type
_entity_poly.pdbx_seq_one_letter_code
_entity_poly.pdbx_strand_id
1 'polypeptide(L)' 'VTDRPTRHLRIAALVKQIPKFQEMELGADGRLVRDGLELHMNDYCRRGVRAGCDLA' A
#
# COMPACT_ATOMS: atom_id res chain seq x y z
N VAL A 1 -14.96 25.93 28.48
CA VAL A 1 -14.39 24.58 28.29
C VAL A 1 -15.17 23.93 27.19
N THR A 2 -14.62 23.84 25.98
CA THR A 2 -15.32 23.25 24.83
C THR A 2 -15.35 21.73 24.97
N ASP A 3 -16.54 21.16 24.86
CA ASP A 3 -16.80 19.72 24.84
C ASP A 3 -16.01 19.07 23.71
N ARG A 4 -15.02 18.24 24.05
CA ARG A 4 -14.21 17.51 23.06
C ARG A 4 -14.99 16.25 22.71
N PRO A 5 -15.40 16.05 21.44
CA PRO A 5 -16.21 14.89 21.08
C PRO A 5 -15.49 13.60 21.46
N THR A 6 -16.15 12.76 22.27
CA THR A 6 -15.69 11.47 22.82
C THR A 6 -15.62 10.34 21.79
N ARG A 7 -15.71 10.65 20.48
CA ARG A 7 -15.68 9.62 19.45
C ARG A 7 -14.28 9.04 19.36
N HIS A 8 -14.18 7.72 19.45
CA HIS A 8 -12.95 6.98 19.19
C HIS A 8 -12.36 7.38 17.84
N LEU A 9 -11.02 7.49 17.79
CA LEU A 9 -10.28 7.74 16.56
C LEU A 9 -10.62 6.64 15.54
N ARG A 10 -10.97 7.05 14.31
CA ARG A 10 -11.16 6.13 13.19
C ARG A 10 -9.99 6.26 12.24
N ILE A 11 -9.30 5.16 11.97
CA ILE A 11 -8.11 5.13 11.13
C ILE A 11 -8.45 4.41 9.82
N ALA A 12 -8.09 5.02 8.69
CA ALA A 12 -8.19 4.41 7.37
C ALA A 12 -6.81 4.38 6.72
N ALA A 13 -6.35 3.18 6.33
CA ALA A 13 -5.11 3.00 5.60
C ALA A 13 -5.42 2.85 4.10
N LEU A 14 -4.91 3.76 3.27
CA LEU A 14 -5.02 3.65 1.82
C LEU A 14 -3.95 2.68 1.31
N VAL A 15 -4.39 1.66 0.57
CA VAL A 15 -3.51 0.63 0.03
C VAL A 15 -3.51 0.65 -1.49
N LYS A 16 -2.37 0.29 -2.08
CA LYS A 16 -2.20 0.12 -3.51
C LYS A 16 -1.70 -1.28 -3.81
N GLN A 17 -2.32 -1.96 -4.78
CA GLN A 17 -1.79 -3.19 -5.37
C GLN A 17 -0.77 -2.82 -6.46
N ILE A 18 0.38 -3.48 -6.47
CA ILE A 18 1.46 -3.27 -7.44
C ILE A 18 2.05 -4.62 -7.89
N PRO A 19 2.63 -4.71 -9.11
CA PRO A 19 3.47 -5.83 -9.48
C PRO A 19 4.78 -5.84 -8.66
N LYS A 20 5.41 -7.01 -8.50
CA LYS A 20 6.78 -7.14 -7.98
C LYS A 20 7.79 -6.50 -8.92
N PHE A 21 8.15 -5.25 -8.63
CA PHE A 21 8.99 -4.46 -9.53
C PHE A 21 10.42 -4.99 -9.67
N GLN A 22 10.90 -5.76 -8.68
CA GLN A 22 12.20 -6.43 -8.75
C GLN A 22 12.24 -7.54 -9.80
N GLU A 23 11.09 -8.04 -10.22
CA GLU A 23 10.93 -9.07 -11.27
C GLU A 23 10.64 -8.43 -12.64
N MET A 24 10.58 -7.10 -12.73
CA MET A 24 10.29 -6.38 -13.96
C MET A 24 11.56 -6.13 -14.77
N GLU A 25 11.48 -6.38 -16.07
CA GLU A 25 12.59 -6.19 -17.01
C GLU A 25 12.13 -5.43 -18.25
N LEU A 26 13.10 -4.84 -18.97
CA LEU A 26 12.85 -4.25 -20.29
C LEU A 26 12.89 -5.35 -21.35
N GLY A 27 11.88 -5.40 -22.21
CA GLY A 27 11.86 -6.23 -23.40
C GLY A 27 12.81 -5.74 -24.49
N ALA A 28 12.93 -6.52 -25.56
CA ALA A 28 13.80 -6.19 -26.70
C ALA A 28 13.45 -4.86 -27.40
N ASP A 29 12.21 -4.39 -27.24
CA ASP A 29 11.72 -3.10 -27.76
C ASP A 29 11.89 -1.94 -26.76
N GLY A 30 12.56 -2.19 -25.62
CA GLY A 30 12.76 -1.21 -24.55
C GLY A 30 11.51 -0.92 -23.73
N ARG A 31 10.41 -1.68 -23.91
CA ARG A 31 9.21 -1.53 -23.09
C ARG A 31 9.29 -2.42 -21.86
N LEU A 32 8.74 -1.91 -20.76
CA LEU A 32 8.69 -2.63 -19.50
C LEU A 32 7.67 -3.77 -19.57
N VAL A 33 8.12 -5.02 -19.40
CA VAL A 33 7.26 -6.21 -19.35
C VAL A 33 6.59 -6.27 -17.99
N ARG A 34 5.25 -6.38 -17.97
CA ARG A 34 4.45 -6.34 -16.73
C ARG A 34 3.46 -7.49 -16.60
N ASP A 35 3.23 -8.21 -17.70
CA ASP A 35 2.21 -9.26 -17.75
C ASP A 35 2.67 -10.48 -16.97
N GLY A 36 1.73 -11.15 -16.29
CA GLY A 36 1.99 -12.37 -15.52
C GLY A 36 2.77 -12.20 -14.22
N LEU A 37 3.15 -10.97 -13.86
CA LEU A 37 3.87 -10.71 -12.61
C LEU A 37 2.99 -10.83 -11.37
N GLU A 38 3.58 -11.31 -10.29
CA GLU A 38 2.88 -11.39 -9.01
C GLU A 38 2.46 -9.99 -8.53
N LEU A 39 1.18 -9.85 -8.23
CA LEU A 39 0.61 -8.65 -7.64
C LEU A 39 0.61 -8.77 -6.12
N HIS A 40 1.03 -7.70 -5.45
CA HIS A 40 1.09 -7.65 -4.00
C HIS A 40 0.74 -6.24 -3.48
N MET A 41 0.44 -6.13 -2.18
CA MET A 41 0.25 -4.83 -1.52
C MET A 41 1.58 -4.07 -1.50
N ASN A 42 1.61 -2.83 -1.98
CA ASN A 42 2.81 -2.01 -1.99
C ASN A 42 3.55 -2.03 -0.64
N ASP A 43 4.87 -2.17 -0.69
CA ASP A 43 5.74 -2.30 0.49
C ASP A 43 5.59 -1.17 1.51
N TYR A 44 5.31 0.05 1.05
CA TYR A 44 5.06 1.18 1.92
C TYR A 44 3.65 1.12 2.52
N CYS A 45 2.65 0.72 1.72
CA CYS A 45 1.29 0.50 2.21
C CYS A 45 1.26 -0.58 3.31
N ARG A 46 2.06 -1.65 3.21
CA ARG A 46 2.18 -2.66 4.28
C ARG A 46 2.58 -2.07 5.63
N ARG A 47 3.51 -1.11 5.63
CA ARG A 47 3.94 -0.40 6.85
C ARG A 47 2.82 0.49 7.40
N GLY A 48 2.11 1.18 6.52
CA GLY A 48 0.94 2.01 6.88
C GLY A 48 -0.19 1.18 7.49
N VAL A 49 -0.48 0.00 6.93
CA VAL A 49 -1.46 -0.94 7.50
C VAL A 49 -1.00 -1.40 8.87
N ARG A 50 0.27 -1.80 9.02
CA ARG A 50 0.80 -2.24 10.33
C ARG A 50 0.64 -1.15 11.39
N ALA A 51 1.05 0.09 11.10
CA ALA A 51 0.91 1.21 12.02
C ALA A 51 -0.57 1.49 12.36
N GLY A 52 -1.47 1.38 11.37
CA GLY A 52 -2.90 1.51 11.59
C GLY A 52 -3.46 0.43 12.53
N CYS A 53 -3.02 -0.82 12.37
CA CYS A 53 -3.40 -1.92 13.25
C CYS A 53 -2.88 -1.73 14.69
N ASP A 54 -1.68 -1.18 14.87
CA ASP A 54 -1.12 -0.92 16.19
C ASP A 54 -1.88 0.19 16.95
N LEU A 55 -2.70 1.00 16.26
CA LEU A 55 -3.45 2.14 16.80
C LEU A 55 -4.98 1.95 16.84
N ALA A 56 -5.49 0.84 16.29
CA ALA A 56 -6.91 0.56 16.12
C ALA A 56 -7.52 -0.26 17.27
#